data_AF-A0A382ZW73-F1
#
_entry.id   AF-A0A382ZW73-F1
#
_cell.length_a   1.000
_cell.length_b   1.000
_cell.length_c   1.000
_cell.angle_alpha   90.00
_cell.angle_beta   90.00
_cell.angle_gamma   90.00
#
_symmetry.space_group_name_H-M   'P 1'
#
loop_
_entity.id
_entity.type
_entity.pdbx_description
1 polymer ?
#
loop_
_entity_poly.entity_id
_entity_poly.type
_entity_poly.pdbx_seq_one_letter_code
_entity_poly.pdbx_strand_id
1 'polypeptide(L)'
;MTNNNQIRKTNGRGRLYQSVLDTVGDTPVIRINHLAPSHVELYVKAEYFNPAGSVKDRLALNIIEDAERNGKLKPGQTVVEATSGNTGIGLAMVCAQKGYPLVLTMAESFSVERRKLMRMFGAKVVLTPKEAKGVGMYQKAVELATENGWFLASQFETKANADIHASMTAQEILGDFDGHNLDYFVTGYGTGGTVTGVGRELRKARPNTKIILTEPDNAALIASGIEQERSSHGAPALSHSAFQPHLI
;
A
#
# COMPACT_ATOMS: atom_id res chain seq x y z
N MET A 1 17.79 26.59 -17.68
CA MET A 1 18.78 25.73 -18.35
C MET A 1 20.06 25.76 -17.53
N THR A 2 20.36 24.70 -16.78
CA THR A 2 21.66 24.63 -16.08
C THR A 2 22.73 24.29 -17.10
N ASN A 3 23.55 25.29 -17.43
CA ASN A 3 24.80 25.12 -18.16
C ASN A 3 25.71 24.24 -17.29
N ASN A 4 25.77 22.95 -17.59
CA ASN A 4 26.55 22.01 -16.79
C ASN A 4 27.49 21.24 -17.70
N ASN A 5 28.63 21.86 -18.03
CA ASN A 5 29.73 21.25 -18.79
C ASN A 5 30.45 20.12 -18.00
N GLN A 6 29.90 19.67 -16.88
CA GLN A 6 30.44 18.58 -16.08
C GLN A 6 29.46 17.41 -16.02
N ILE A 7 30.00 16.20 -16.19
CA ILE A 7 29.26 14.95 -16.02
C ILE A 7 28.83 14.82 -14.55
N ARG A 8 27.57 14.43 -14.31
CA ARG A 8 27.04 14.20 -12.96
C ARG A 8 27.81 13.07 -12.25
N LYS A 9 28.09 13.26 -10.96
CA LYS A 9 28.69 12.26 -10.07
C LYS A 9 27.74 11.96 -8.91
N THR A 10 27.81 10.76 -8.34
CA THR A 10 27.06 10.35 -7.14
C THR A 10 28.01 9.78 -6.10
N ASN A 11 27.64 9.89 -4.82
CA ASN A 11 28.48 9.44 -3.69
C ASN A 11 28.07 8.03 -3.19
N GLY A 12 27.07 7.40 -3.79
CA GLY A 12 26.42 6.20 -3.24
C GLY A 12 25.60 6.50 -1.98
N ARG A 13 25.01 5.46 -1.37
CA ARG A 13 24.16 5.58 -0.16
C ARG A 13 24.96 5.65 1.15
N GLY A 14 26.27 5.39 1.12
CA GLY A 14 27.12 5.41 2.32
C GLY A 14 26.84 4.30 3.34
N ARG A 15 25.97 3.33 3.02
CA ARG A 15 25.64 2.17 3.86
C ARG A 15 25.41 0.92 3.00
N LEU A 16 25.64 -0.26 3.59
CA LEU A 16 25.25 -1.55 3.04
C LEU A 16 23.97 -2.03 3.75
N TYR A 17 23.11 -2.72 3.02
CA TYR A 17 21.84 -3.24 3.53
C TYR A 17 21.96 -4.75 3.77
N GLN A 18 21.35 -5.26 4.85
CA GLN A 18 21.37 -6.69 5.18
C GLN A 18 20.18 -7.43 4.53
N SER A 19 19.12 -6.69 4.23
CA SER A 19 17.89 -7.20 3.65
C SER A 19 17.34 -6.23 2.61
N VAL A 20 16.63 -6.75 1.61
CA VAL A 20 15.84 -5.90 0.68
C VAL A 20 14.77 -5.10 1.44
N LEU A 21 14.30 -5.60 2.57
CA LEU A 21 13.30 -4.93 3.41
C LEU A 21 13.85 -3.65 4.03
N ASP A 22 15.16 -3.58 4.28
CA ASP A 22 15.83 -2.38 4.80
C ASP A 22 15.84 -1.23 3.78
N THR A 23 15.46 -1.51 2.52
CA THR A 23 15.34 -0.51 1.44
C THR A 23 13.90 -0.03 1.22
N VAL A 24 12.93 -0.53 2.00
CA VAL A 24 11.55 -0.05 1.97
C VAL A 24 11.49 1.32 2.66
N GLY A 25 10.86 2.29 2.00
CA GLY A 25 10.78 3.67 2.47
C GLY A 25 11.93 4.57 1.99
N ASP A 26 12.07 5.73 2.64
CA ASP A 26 12.99 6.81 2.21
C ASP A 26 12.84 7.14 0.71
N THR A 27 11.60 7.15 0.21
CA THR A 27 11.31 7.39 -1.20
C THR A 27 11.44 8.89 -1.50
N PRO A 28 11.92 9.28 -2.69
CA PRO A 28 12.20 10.69 -2.95
C PRO A 28 10.91 11.50 -3.14
N VAL A 29 10.95 12.76 -2.70
CA VAL A 29 10.03 13.81 -3.14
C VAL A 29 10.64 14.49 -4.38
N ILE A 30 9.91 14.51 -5.49
CA ILE A 30 10.41 14.98 -6.78
C ILE A 30 9.56 16.14 -7.29
N ARG A 31 10.19 17.27 -7.66
CA ARG A 31 9.51 18.42 -8.27
C ARG A 31 9.01 18.09 -9.67
N ILE A 32 7.78 18.48 -9.97
CA ILE A 32 7.19 18.44 -11.31
C ILE A 32 7.39 19.81 -11.98
N ASN A 33 8.29 19.87 -12.97
CA ASN A 33 8.75 21.15 -13.54
C ASN A 33 7.84 21.74 -14.64
N HIS A 34 7.03 20.92 -15.31
CA HIS A 34 6.35 21.33 -16.55
C HIS A 34 4.84 21.14 -16.58
N LEU A 35 4.26 20.34 -15.67
CA LEU A 35 2.81 20.09 -15.63
C LEU A 35 2.06 21.04 -14.68
N ALA A 36 2.77 21.66 -13.74
CA ALA A 36 2.16 22.57 -12.78
C ALA A 36 1.91 23.95 -13.39
N PRO A 37 0.82 24.64 -13.00
CA PRO A 37 0.68 26.07 -13.26
C PRO A 37 1.91 26.84 -12.75
N SER A 38 2.29 27.93 -13.42
CA SER A 38 3.51 28.69 -13.12
C SER A 38 3.62 29.22 -11.68
N HIS A 39 2.49 29.38 -10.99
CA HIS A 39 2.39 29.87 -9.62
C HIS A 39 2.24 28.74 -8.57
N VAL A 40 2.36 27.47 -8.98
CA VAL A 40 2.21 26.30 -8.11
C VAL A 40 3.50 25.49 -8.12
N GLU A 41 4.04 25.22 -6.93
CA GLU A 41 5.10 24.23 -6.77
C GLU A 41 4.49 22.85 -6.52
N LEU A 42 4.55 21.99 -7.53
CA LEU A 42 4.04 20.63 -7.45
C LEU A 42 5.18 19.64 -7.22
N TYR A 43 5.00 18.76 -6.24
CA TYR A 43 5.90 17.66 -5.95
C TYR A 43 5.15 16.34 -5.90
N VAL A 44 5.86 15.24 -6.10
CA VAL A 44 5.34 13.87 -5.97
C VAL A 44 6.19 13.08 -4.99
N LYS A 45 5.56 12.37 -4.05
CA LYS A 45 6.23 11.34 -3.23
C LYS A 45 6.30 10.05 -4.04
N ALA A 46 7.49 9.72 -4.53
CA ALA A 46 7.69 8.71 -5.56
C ALA A 46 7.77 7.29 -4.98
N GLU A 47 6.63 6.77 -4.51
CA GLU A 47 6.53 5.45 -3.89
C GLU A 47 6.86 4.25 -4.80
N TYR A 48 7.01 4.49 -6.10
CA TYR A 48 7.49 3.48 -7.06
C TYR A 48 8.99 3.20 -6.93
N PHE A 49 9.72 3.94 -6.08
CA PHE A 49 11.11 3.63 -5.71
C PHE A 49 11.25 2.56 -4.63
N ASN A 50 10.16 2.14 -3.97
CA ASN A 50 10.21 0.99 -3.08
C ASN A 50 10.65 -0.27 -3.88
N PRO A 51 11.29 -1.27 -3.24
CA PRO A 51 11.96 -2.37 -3.94
C PRO A 51 11.05 -3.25 -4.81
N ALA A 52 9.79 -3.44 -4.42
CA ALA A 52 8.77 -4.15 -5.20
C ALA A 52 7.91 -3.18 -6.06
N GLY A 53 8.28 -1.90 -6.09
CA GLY A 53 7.78 -0.90 -7.02
C GLY A 53 6.52 -0.16 -6.57
N SER A 54 6.16 -0.19 -5.27
CA SER A 54 4.92 0.44 -4.83
C SER A 54 4.86 0.87 -3.36
N VAL A 55 3.89 1.72 -3.04
CA VAL A 55 3.53 2.11 -1.67
C VAL A 55 3.13 0.92 -0.77
N LYS A 56 2.72 -0.21 -1.37
CA LYS A 56 2.23 -1.37 -0.61
C LYS A 56 3.36 -2.17 0.04
N ASP A 57 4.60 -1.94 -0.35
CA ASP A 57 5.77 -2.57 0.27
C ASP A 57 5.85 -2.18 1.75
N ARG A 58 5.54 -0.92 2.08
CA ARG A 58 5.43 -0.42 3.46
C ARG A 58 4.35 -1.15 4.25
N LEU A 59 3.16 -1.24 3.67
CA LEU A 59 2.01 -1.93 4.27
C LEU A 59 2.35 -3.40 4.52
N ALA A 60 2.86 -4.10 3.51
CA ALA A 60 3.19 -5.51 3.61
C ALA A 60 4.24 -5.79 4.69
N LEU A 61 5.30 -4.96 4.73
CA LEU A 61 6.33 -5.06 5.76
C LEU A 61 5.73 -4.92 7.16
N ASN A 62 4.97 -3.85 7.40
CA ASN A 62 4.47 -3.61 8.75
C ASN A 62 3.36 -4.58 9.19
N ILE A 63 2.56 -5.13 8.27
CA ILE A 63 1.58 -6.17 8.63
C ILE A 63 2.31 -7.40 9.18
N ILE A 64 3.35 -7.85 8.51
CA ILE A 64 4.12 -9.02 8.92
C ILE A 64 4.87 -8.74 10.22
N GLU A 65 5.57 -7.61 10.32
CA GLU A 65 6.33 -7.28 11.52
C GLU A 65 5.45 -6.98 12.73
N ASP A 66 4.26 -6.38 12.53
CA ASP A 66 3.30 -6.22 13.61
C ASP A 66 2.79 -7.57 14.12
N ALA A 67 2.48 -8.50 13.20
CA ALA A 67 2.03 -9.83 13.56
C ALA A 67 3.13 -10.65 14.27
N GLU A 68 4.40 -10.50 13.86
CA GLU A 68 5.57 -11.05 14.54
C GLU A 68 5.70 -10.49 15.96
N ARG A 69 5.73 -9.15 16.11
CA ARG A 69 5.86 -8.46 17.40
C ARG A 69 4.75 -8.85 18.40
N ASN A 70 3.54 -9.06 17.89
CA ASN A 70 2.37 -9.33 18.70
C ASN A 70 2.09 -10.84 18.86
N GLY A 71 2.97 -11.71 18.35
CA GLY A 71 2.86 -13.17 18.45
C GLY A 71 1.71 -13.79 17.65
N LYS A 72 1.07 -13.02 16.76
CA LYS A 72 -0.03 -13.48 15.91
C LYS A 72 0.46 -14.32 14.72
N LEU A 73 1.68 -14.04 14.24
CA LEU A 73 2.35 -14.80 13.20
C LEU A 73 3.54 -15.56 13.81
N LYS A 74 3.50 -16.89 13.73
CA LYS A 74 4.55 -17.78 14.24
C LYS A 74 5.57 -18.09 13.14
N PRO A 75 6.86 -18.32 13.46
CA PRO A 75 7.86 -18.70 12.47
C PRO A 75 7.39 -19.86 11.56
N GLY A 76 7.51 -19.68 10.24
CA GLY A 76 7.09 -20.66 9.24
C GLY A 76 5.57 -20.81 9.02
N GLN A 77 4.73 -20.09 9.78
CA GLN A 77 3.28 -20.10 9.56
C GLN A 77 2.93 -19.47 8.20
N THR A 78 1.99 -20.07 7.48
CA THR A 78 1.53 -19.53 6.20
C THR A 78 0.77 -18.23 6.39
N VAL A 79 1.07 -17.27 5.52
CA VAL A 79 0.34 -16.01 5.35
C VAL A 79 -0.66 -16.17 4.22
N VAL A 80 -1.86 -15.62 4.38
CA VAL A 80 -2.89 -15.57 3.34
C VAL A 80 -3.49 -14.17 3.21
N GLU A 81 -3.78 -13.74 1.98
CA GLU A 81 -4.41 -12.44 1.69
C GLU A 81 -5.22 -12.49 0.39
N ALA A 82 -6.29 -11.70 0.36
CA ALA A 82 -7.11 -11.49 -0.82
C ALA A 82 -6.63 -10.23 -1.57
N THR A 83 -5.91 -10.43 -2.67
CA THR A 83 -5.40 -9.32 -3.45
C THR A 83 -4.97 -9.75 -4.85
N SER A 84 -5.22 -8.89 -5.82
CA SER A 84 -4.73 -9.00 -7.19
C SER A 84 -3.68 -7.95 -7.52
N GLY A 85 -3.32 -7.09 -6.56
CA GLY A 85 -2.54 -5.88 -6.81
C GLY A 85 -1.22 -5.83 -6.05
N ASN A 86 -0.78 -4.61 -5.80
CA ASN A 86 0.52 -4.31 -5.21
C ASN A 86 0.72 -4.89 -3.80
N THR A 87 -0.35 -5.04 -3.01
CA THR A 87 -0.27 -5.69 -1.69
C THR A 87 0.24 -7.13 -1.80
N GLY A 88 -0.21 -7.88 -2.82
CA GLY A 88 0.24 -9.26 -3.02
C GLY A 88 1.71 -9.34 -3.41
N ILE A 89 2.18 -8.39 -4.23
CA ILE A 89 3.60 -8.30 -4.63
C ILE A 89 4.47 -7.95 -3.42
N GLY A 90 4.08 -6.94 -2.63
CA GLY A 90 4.78 -6.56 -1.41
C GLY A 90 4.83 -7.68 -0.38
N LEU A 91 3.70 -8.36 -0.12
CA LEU A 91 3.65 -9.51 0.77
C LEU A 91 4.53 -10.65 0.26
N ALA A 92 4.55 -10.91 -1.05
CA ALA A 92 5.39 -11.97 -1.62
C ALA A 92 6.88 -11.70 -1.40
N MET A 93 7.33 -10.47 -1.62
CA MET A 93 8.71 -10.06 -1.30
C MET A 93 9.02 -10.22 0.20
N VAL A 94 8.16 -9.71 1.08
CA VAL A 94 8.37 -9.76 2.54
C VAL A 94 8.39 -11.19 3.06
N CYS A 95 7.42 -12.02 2.64
CA CYS A 95 7.31 -13.41 3.04
C CYS A 95 8.51 -14.23 2.52
N ALA A 96 8.94 -14.01 1.28
CA ALA A 96 10.12 -14.67 0.73
C ALA A 96 11.38 -14.36 1.53
N GLN A 97 11.60 -13.10 1.90
CA GLN A 97 12.77 -12.68 2.68
C GLN A 97 12.72 -13.18 4.13
N LYS A 98 11.54 -13.20 4.76
CA LYS A 98 11.36 -13.61 6.17
C LYS A 98 11.10 -15.12 6.36
N GLY A 99 10.96 -15.89 5.28
CA GLY A 99 10.76 -17.33 5.34
C GLY A 99 9.32 -17.78 5.63
N TYR A 100 8.32 -16.99 5.24
CA TYR A 100 6.91 -17.36 5.36
C TYR A 100 6.36 -17.90 4.04
N PRO A 101 5.63 -19.03 4.04
CA PRO A 101 4.81 -19.42 2.89
C PRO A 101 3.70 -18.39 2.67
N LEU A 102 3.45 -17.99 1.42
CA LEU A 102 2.38 -17.05 1.07
C LEU A 102 1.37 -17.70 0.12
N VAL A 103 0.08 -17.53 0.43
CA VAL A 103 -1.04 -17.86 -0.44
C VAL A 103 -1.85 -16.60 -0.74
N LEU A 104 -2.05 -16.30 -2.02
CA LEU A 104 -2.86 -15.18 -2.47
C LEU A 104 -4.13 -15.68 -3.15
N THR A 105 -5.29 -15.18 -2.74
CA THR A 105 -6.55 -15.42 -3.44
C THR A 105 -6.82 -14.27 -4.41
N MET A 106 -7.18 -14.59 -5.66
CA MET A 106 -7.49 -13.59 -6.68
C MET A 106 -8.54 -14.08 -7.68
N ALA A 107 -9.37 -13.18 -8.20
CA ALA A 107 -10.31 -13.53 -9.25
C ALA A 107 -9.57 -13.92 -10.55
N GLU A 108 -10.12 -14.89 -11.28
CA GLU A 108 -9.52 -15.37 -12.54
C GLU A 108 -9.41 -14.32 -13.66
N SER A 109 -10.19 -13.23 -13.56
CA SER A 109 -10.20 -12.11 -14.51
C SER A 109 -8.92 -11.27 -14.47
N PHE A 110 -8.06 -11.41 -13.46
CA PHE A 110 -6.84 -10.63 -13.35
C PHE A 110 -5.70 -11.16 -14.25
N SER A 111 -4.89 -10.21 -14.74
CA SER A 111 -3.79 -10.41 -15.70
C SER A 111 -2.83 -11.53 -15.33
N VAL A 112 -2.38 -12.30 -16.32
CA VAL A 112 -1.40 -13.40 -16.15
C VAL A 112 -0.04 -12.88 -15.66
N GLU A 113 0.33 -11.67 -16.06
CA GLU A 113 1.60 -11.01 -15.73
C GLU A 113 1.75 -10.82 -14.22
N ARG A 114 0.69 -10.34 -13.55
CA ARG A 114 0.66 -10.18 -12.10
C ARG A 114 0.80 -11.52 -11.36
N ARG A 115 0.17 -12.57 -11.89
CA ARG A 115 0.30 -13.94 -11.35
C ARG A 115 1.73 -14.46 -11.45
N LYS A 116 2.39 -14.19 -12.60
CA LYS A 116 3.80 -14.57 -12.80
C LYS A 116 4.70 -13.84 -11.81
N LEU A 117 4.53 -12.53 -11.63
CA LEU A 117 5.35 -11.74 -10.71
C LEU A 117 5.25 -12.24 -9.26
N MET A 118 4.03 -12.50 -8.77
CA MET A 118 3.83 -13.04 -7.41
C MET A 118 4.47 -14.44 -7.25
N ARG A 119 4.34 -15.30 -8.27
CA ARG A 119 4.94 -16.65 -8.26
C ARG A 119 6.47 -16.62 -8.33
N MET A 120 7.08 -15.61 -8.96
CA MET A 120 8.54 -15.44 -8.97
C MET A 120 9.10 -15.25 -7.56
N PHE A 121 8.33 -14.65 -6.65
CA PHE A 121 8.67 -14.54 -5.22
C PHE A 121 8.26 -15.79 -4.40
N GLY A 122 7.80 -16.87 -5.05
CA GLY A 122 7.42 -18.11 -4.37
C GLY A 122 5.99 -18.13 -3.82
N ALA A 123 5.17 -17.10 -4.06
CA ALA A 123 3.78 -17.10 -3.63
C ALA A 123 2.93 -18.11 -4.40
N LYS A 124 2.04 -18.82 -3.70
CA LYS A 124 0.98 -19.60 -4.32
C LYS A 124 -0.20 -18.69 -4.65
N VAL A 125 -0.83 -18.93 -5.79
CA VAL A 125 -1.99 -18.16 -6.25
C VAL A 125 -3.17 -19.09 -6.41
N VAL A 126 -4.23 -18.85 -5.64
CA VAL A 126 -5.52 -19.55 -5.70
C VAL A 126 -6.51 -18.65 -6.44
N LEU A 127 -7.09 -19.18 -7.52
CA LEU A 127 -8.06 -18.43 -8.31
C LEU A 127 -9.47 -18.60 -7.74
N THR A 128 -10.26 -17.53 -7.75
CA THR A 128 -11.68 -17.54 -7.43
C THR A 128 -12.53 -17.19 -8.66
N PRO A 129 -13.80 -17.62 -8.72
CA PRO A 129 -14.71 -17.28 -9.81
C PRO A 129 -14.81 -15.76 -10.01
N LYS A 130 -14.85 -15.30 -11.26
CA LYS A 130 -14.92 -13.86 -11.58
C LYS A 130 -16.21 -13.21 -11.08
N GLU A 131 -17.31 -13.96 -11.04
CA GLU A 131 -18.65 -13.51 -10.64
C GLU A 131 -18.68 -13.10 -9.16
N ALA A 132 -17.83 -13.72 -8.33
CA ALA A 132 -17.74 -13.46 -6.90
C ALA A 132 -16.92 -12.18 -6.57
N LYS A 133 -16.22 -11.60 -7.56
CA LYS A 133 -15.47 -10.35 -7.46
C LYS A 133 -14.53 -10.32 -6.23
N GLY A 134 -14.27 -9.15 -5.67
CA GLY A 134 -13.40 -8.98 -4.49
C GLY A 134 -13.94 -9.66 -3.23
N VAL A 135 -15.26 -9.75 -3.07
CA VAL A 135 -15.88 -10.42 -1.91
C VAL A 135 -15.56 -11.91 -1.90
N GLY A 136 -15.63 -12.58 -3.07
CA GLY A 136 -15.26 -13.99 -3.20
C GLY A 136 -13.78 -14.25 -2.92
N MET A 137 -12.89 -13.34 -3.35
CA MET A 137 -11.47 -13.42 -3.01
C MET A 137 -11.27 -13.38 -1.49
N TYR A 138 -11.93 -12.43 -0.81
CA TYR A 138 -11.85 -12.27 0.63
C TYR A 138 -12.40 -13.48 1.38
N GLN A 139 -13.61 -13.94 1.03
CA GLN A 139 -14.23 -15.12 1.63
C GLN A 139 -13.34 -16.36 1.51
N LYS A 140 -12.73 -16.57 0.33
CA LYS A 140 -11.80 -17.70 0.15
C LYS A 140 -10.53 -17.57 1.01
N ALA A 141 -10.01 -16.36 1.20
CA ALA A 141 -8.86 -16.14 2.07
C ALA A 141 -9.20 -16.42 3.54
N VAL A 142 -10.39 -16.00 4.01
CA VAL A 142 -10.89 -16.28 5.36
C VAL A 142 -11.12 -17.77 5.59
N GLU A 143 -11.72 -18.47 4.62
CA GLU A 143 -11.91 -19.92 4.64
C GLU A 143 -10.57 -20.64 4.81
N LEU A 144 -9.59 -20.34 3.93
CA LEU A 144 -8.25 -20.94 4.00
C LEU A 144 -7.53 -20.62 5.31
N ALA A 145 -7.66 -19.39 5.82
CA ALA A 145 -7.10 -18.99 7.10
C ALA A 145 -7.66 -19.83 8.25
N THR A 146 -8.98 -20.03 8.27
CA THR A 146 -9.69 -20.73 9.34
C THR A 146 -9.39 -22.23 9.31
N GLU A 147 -9.51 -22.86 8.15
CA GLU A 147 -9.33 -24.32 8.00
C GLU A 147 -7.91 -24.78 8.31
N ASN A 148 -6.91 -23.93 8.03
CA ASN A 148 -5.50 -24.31 8.13
C ASN A 148 -4.76 -23.61 9.29
N GLY A 149 -5.45 -22.76 10.06
CA GLY A 149 -4.82 -21.94 11.10
C GLY A 149 -3.76 -20.99 10.54
N TRP A 150 -3.96 -20.45 9.34
CA TRP A 150 -3.03 -19.52 8.71
C TRP A 150 -3.28 -18.08 9.16
N PHE A 151 -2.26 -17.23 9.00
CA PHE A 151 -2.38 -15.82 9.32
C PHE A 151 -2.99 -15.04 8.15
N LEU A 152 -4.19 -14.47 8.36
CA LEU A 152 -4.82 -13.56 7.42
C LEU A 152 -4.24 -12.15 7.60
N ALA A 153 -3.66 -11.57 6.56
CA ALA A 153 -3.00 -10.26 6.61
C ALA A 153 -3.97 -9.09 6.84
N SER A 154 -5.22 -9.20 6.35
CA SER A 154 -6.33 -8.27 6.61
C SER A 154 -5.97 -6.80 6.34
N GLN A 155 -5.48 -6.50 5.13
CA GLN A 155 -5.01 -5.16 4.76
C GLN A 155 -6.02 -4.01 4.97
N PHE A 156 -7.33 -4.29 5.00
CA PHE A 156 -8.39 -3.29 5.15
C PHE A 156 -8.74 -3.02 6.61
N GLU A 157 -8.53 -4.00 7.50
CA GLU A 157 -8.96 -3.95 8.90
C GLU A 157 -7.80 -3.66 9.86
N THR A 158 -6.58 -4.06 9.51
CA THR A 158 -5.43 -3.93 10.40
C THR A 158 -4.99 -2.47 10.58
N LYS A 159 -4.75 -2.08 11.85
CA LYS A 159 -4.21 -0.76 12.19
C LYS A 159 -2.78 -0.57 11.67
N ALA A 160 -2.03 -1.67 11.49
CA ALA A 160 -0.66 -1.65 10.97
C ALA A 160 -0.53 -0.93 9.62
N ASN A 161 -1.59 -0.97 8.80
CA ASN A 161 -1.63 -0.27 7.52
C ASN A 161 -1.57 1.26 7.69
N ALA A 162 -2.39 1.86 8.55
CA ALA A 162 -2.32 3.30 8.78
C ALA A 162 -1.08 3.70 9.61
N ASP A 163 -0.66 2.85 10.53
CA ASP A 163 0.45 3.15 11.44
C ASP A 163 1.79 3.29 10.71
N ILE A 164 2.07 2.46 9.70
CA ILE A 164 3.32 2.57 8.94
C ILE A 164 3.40 3.88 8.15
N HIS A 165 2.25 4.39 7.69
CA HIS A 165 2.20 5.67 7.01
C HIS A 165 2.37 6.85 7.97
N ALA A 166 1.97 6.72 9.23
CA ALA A 166 2.25 7.72 10.27
C ALA A 166 3.73 7.71 10.70
N SER A 167 4.33 6.53 10.87
CA SER A 167 5.70 6.38 11.37
C SER A 167 6.78 6.58 10.30
N MET A 168 6.48 6.29 9.03
CA MET A 168 7.44 6.45 7.93
C MET A 168 6.99 7.52 6.94
N THR A 169 5.93 7.27 6.17
CA THR A 169 5.58 8.13 5.02
C THR A 169 5.35 9.58 5.42
N ALA A 170 4.67 9.82 6.54
CA ALA A 170 4.44 11.16 7.06
C ALA A 170 5.72 11.81 7.54
N GLN A 171 6.58 11.07 8.25
CA GLN A 171 7.84 11.60 8.78
C GLN A 171 8.80 11.96 7.65
N GLU A 172 8.86 11.15 6.60
CA GLU A 172 9.65 11.46 5.41
C GLU A 172 9.11 12.73 4.72
N ILE A 173 7.79 12.86 4.54
CA ILE A 173 7.21 14.09 3.97
C ILE A 173 7.49 15.31 4.85
N LEU A 174 7.38 15.17 6.18
CA LEU A 174 7.66 16.26 7.11
C LEU A 174 9.14 16.68 7.06
N GLY A 175 10.05 15.72 7.01
CA GLY A 175 11.49 15.97 6.89
C GLY A 175 11.88 16.57 5.53
N ASP A 176 11.33 16.03 4.44
CA ASP A 176 11.60 16.51 3.07
C ASP A 176 11.11 17.96 2.86
N PHE A 177 10.08 18.38 3.60
CA PHE A 177 9.53 19.74 3.57
C PHE A 177 9.88 20.56 4.82
N ASP A 178 10.89 20.18 5.58
CA ASP A 178 11.37 21.00 6.71
C ASP A 178 11.90 22.34 6.18
N GLY A 179 11.50 23.44 6.81
CA GLY A 179 11.78 24.80 6.31
C GLY A 179 11.05 25.21 5.02
N HIS A 180 10.21 24.35 4.44
CA HIS A 180 9.42 24.63 3.22
C HIS A 180 7.92 24.62 3.50
N ASN A 181 7.13 25.43 2.79
CA ASN A 181 5.67 25.38 2.89
C ASN A 181 5.11 24.09 2.26
N LEU A 182 4.06 23.52 2.89
CA LEU A 182 3.26 22.42 2.37
C LEU A 182 1.79 22.78 2.55
N ASP A 183 1.21 23.42 1.55
CA ASP A 183 -0.17 23.93 1.64
C ASP A 183 -1.21 22.83 1.39
N TYR A 184 -0.90 21.86 0.52
CA TYR A 184 -1.81 20.78 0.11
C TYR A 184 -1.09 19.43 0.10
N PHE A 185 -1.74 18.42 0.64
CA PHE A 185 -1.39 17.00 0.46
C PHE A 185 -2.54 16.30 -0.27
N VAL A 186 -2.26 15.80 -1.47
CA VAL A 186 -3.27 15.17 -2.34
C VAL A 186 -2.98 13.67 -2.44
N THR A 187 -3.97 12.83 -2.19
CA THR A 187 -3.84 11.37 -2.31
C THR A 187 -5.16 10.72 -2.74
N GLY A 188 -5.07 9.64 -3.51
CA GLY A 188 -6.19 8.70 -3.64
C GLY A 188 -6.28 7.76 -2.44
N TYR A 189 -7.19 6.79 -2.50
CA TYR A 189 -7.27 5.69 -1.54
C TYR A 189 -7.64 4.36 -2.20
N GLY A 190 -7.22 3.28 -1.54
CA GLY A 190 -7.81 1.95 -1.71
C GLY A 190 -8.21 1.41 -0.35
N THR A 191 -7.20 1.09 0.48
CA THR A 191 -7.42 0.68 1.88
C THR A 191 -7.62 1.86 2.84
N GLY A 192 -7.36 3.10 2.40
CA GLY A 192 -7.41 4.30 3.24
C GLY A 192 -6.20 4.50 4.17
N GLY A 193 -5.23 3.57 4.21
CA GLY A 193 -4.09 3.64 5.13
C GLY A 193 -3.21 4.87 4.95
N THR A 194 -2.88 5.22 3.70
CA THR A 194 -2.00 6.35 3.38
C THR A 194 -2.60 7.68 3.84
N VAL A 195 -3.84 7.99 3.45
CA VAL A 195 -4.52 9.22 3.88
C VAL A 195 -4.71 9.27 5.39
N THR A 196 -5.00 8.13 6.02
CA THR A 196 -5.22 8.06 7.47
C THR A 196 -3.93 8.31 8.25
N GLY A 197 -2.84 7.61 7.90
CA GLY A 197 -1.56 7.72 8.60
C GLY A 197 -0.92 9.09 8.38
N VAL A 198 -0.80 9.52 7.12
CA VAL A 198 -0.22 10.84 6.79
C VAL A 198 -1.09 11.96 7.35
N GLY A 199 -2.41 11.86 7.22
CA GLY A 199 -3.31 12.88 7.71
C GLY A 199 -3.31 13.06 9.23
N ARG A 200 -3.07 11.99 10.01
CA ARG A 200 -2.92 12.09 11.47
C ARG A 200 -1.71 12.93 11.87
N GLU A 201 -0.58 12.72 11.22
CA GLU A 201 0.66 13.42 11.57
C GLU A 201 0.71 14.83 10.98
N LEU A 202 0.23 15.03 9.75
CA LEU A 202 0.11 16.37 9.17
C LEU A 202 -0.79 17.29 10.01
N ARG A 203 -1.94 16.80 10.51
CA ARG A 203 -2.81 17.63 11.37
C ARG A 203 -2.15 18.07 12.67
N LYS A 204 -1.20 17.28 13.20
CA LYS A 204 -0.44 17.62 14.42
C LYS A 204 0.70 18.59 14.10
N ALA A 205 1.52 18.27 13.12
CA ALA A 205 2.76 18.99 12.84
C ALA A 205 2.55 20.22 11.93
N ARG A 206 1.56 20.18 11.04
CA ARG A 206 1.27 21.21 10.03
C ARG A 206 -0.25 21.42 9.89
N PRO A 207 -0.92 21.97 10.92
CA PRO A 207 -2.39 22.05 10.96
C PRO A 207 -3.02 22.85 9.81
N ASN A 208 -2.26 23.72 9.15
CA ASN A 208 -2.72 24.51 8.01
C ASN A 208 -2.64 23.76 6.67
N THR A 209 -1.97 22.60 6.62
CA THR A 209 -1.91 21.77 5.40
C THR A 209 -3.29 21.17 5.11
N LYS A 210 -3.83 21.47 3.94
CA LYS A 210 -5.10 20.89 3.47
C LYS A 210 -4.88 19.49 2.93
N ILE A 211 -5.63 18.53 3.45
CA ILE A 211 -5.60 17.14 2.98
C ILE A 211 -6.73 16.93 1.98
N ILE A 212 -6.36 16.62 0.74
CA ILE A 212 -7.29 16.41 -0.37
C ILE A 212 -7.32 14.92 -0.71
N LEU A 213 -8.49 14.31 -0.55
CA LEU A 213 -8.73 12.92 -0.95
C LEU A 213 -9.37 12.91 -2.34
N THR A 214 -8.83 12.12 -3.26
CA THR A 214 -9.38 11.97 -4.62
C THR A 214 -10.03 10.61 -4.79
N GLU A 215 -11.16 10.56 -5.49
CA GLU A 215 -11.89 9.33 -5.80
C GLU A 215 -12.14 9.21 -7.32
N PRO A 216 -12.23 7.99 -7.87
CA PRO A 216 -12.75 7.79 -9.22
C PRO A 216 -14.23 8.16 -9.27
N ASP A 217 -14.69 8.69 -10.40
CA ASP A 217 -16.10 9.01 -10.65
C ASP A 217 -17.02 7.79 -10.50
N ASN A 218 -16.56 6.61 -10.93
CA ASN A 218 -17.28 5.34 -10.85
C ASN A 218 -17.08 4.59 -9.52
N ALA A 219 -16.35 5.16 -8.55
CA ALA A 219 -16.08 4.57 -7.25
C ALA A 219 -15.90 5.64 -6.15
N ALA A 220 -16.78 6.64 -6.13
CA ALA A 220 -16.75 7.74 -5.18
C ALA A 220 -17.47 7.38 -3.87
N LEU A 221 -16.94 6.40 -3.13
CA LEU A 221 -17.60 5.86 -1.92
C LEU A 221 -17.77 6.94 -0.84
N ILE A 222 -16.74 7.75 -0.57
CA ILE A 222 -16.81 8.75 0.50
C ILE A 222 -17.74 9.91 0.09
N ALA A 223 -17.61 10.42 -1.13
CA ALA A 223 -18.44 11.49 -1.66
C ALA A 223 -19.91 11.08 -1.81
N SER A 224 -20.21 9.78 -1.96
CA SER A 224 -21.60 9.30 -2.03
C SER A 224 -22.39 9.53 -0.75
N GLY A 225 -21.71 9.69 0.41
CA GLY A 225 -22.35 9.81 1.72
C GLY A 225 -23.05 8.54 2.21
N ILE A 226 -22.93 7.43 1.48
CA ILE A 226 -23.51 6.13 1.84
C ILE A 226 -22.48 5.37 2.68
N GLU A 227 -22.93 4.80 3.80
CA GLU A 227 -22.06 3.97 4.63
C GLU A 227 -21.86 2.57 4.03
N GLN A 228 -20.64 2.05 4.13
CA GLN A 228 -20.34 0.67 3.79
C GLN A 228 -20.95 -0.27 4.84
N GLU A 229 -21.83 -1.17 4.41
CA GLU A 229 -22.32 -2.25 5.27
C GLU A 229 -21.16 -3.19 5.65
N ARG A 230 -21.01 -3.47 6.95
CA ARG A 230 -19.92 -4.28 7.51
C ARG A 230 -20.47 -5.45 8.31
N SER A 231 -19.72 -6.54 8.29
CA SER A 231 -19.94 -7.71 9.15
C SER A 231 -19.65 -7.40 10.63
N SER A 232 -20.03 -8.31 11.52
CA SER A 232 -19.68 -8.26 12.96
C SER A 232 -18.17 -8.17 13.23
N HIS A 233 -17.33 -8.56 12.26
CA HIS A 233 -15.87 -8.51 12.36
C HIS A 233 -15.27 -7.26 11.68
N GLY A 234 -16.10 -6.31 11.25
CA GLY A 234 -15.67 -5.06 10.63
C GLY A 234 -15.30 -5.17 9.15
N ALA A 235 -15.23 -6.37 8.57
CA ALA A 235 -15.00 -6.56 7.13
C ALA A 235 -16.25 -6.17 6.31
N PRO A 236 -16.12 -5.75 5.03
CA PRO A 236 -17.27 -5.44 4.18
C PRO A 236 -18.24 -6.63 4.06
N ALA A 237 -19.52 -6.40 4.33
CA ALA A 237 -20.55 -7.45 4.22
C ALA A 237 -20.96 -7.67 2.76
N LEU A 238 -21.07 -6.58 1.99
CA LEU A 238 -21.46 -6.55 0.59
C LEU A 238 -20.59 -5.55 -0.19
N SER A 239 -20.65 -5.60 -1.52
CA SER A 239 -20.02 -4.57 -2.34
C SER A 239 -20.72 -3.22 -2.12
N HIS A 240 -19.94 -2.13 -2.04
CA HIS A 240 -20.50 -0.78 -1.92
C HIS A 240 -21.38 -0.42 -3.12
N SER A 241 -22.53 0.22 -2.90
CA SER A 241 -23.47 0.59 -3.98
C SER A 241 -22.88 1.60 -4.96
N ALA A 242 -22.07 2.54 -4.46
CA ALA A 242 -21.34 3.52 -5.27
C ALA A 242 -20.08 2.95 -5.96
N PHE A 243 -19.73 1.68 -5.77
CA PHE A 243 -18.58 1.06 -6.42
C PHE A 243 -18.98 0.35 -7.70
N GLN A 244 -18.34 0.72 -8.81
CA GLN A 244 -18.35 -0.05 -10.04
C GLN A 244 -16.93 -0.43 -10.43
N PRO A 245 -16.68 -1.71 -10.79
CA PRO A 245 -15.38 -2.10 -11.31
C PRO A 245 -15.08 -1.31 -12.59
N HIS A 246 -13.79 -1.04 -12.85
CA HIS A 246 -13.39 -0.40 -14.09
C HIS A 246 -13.99 -1.13 -15.30
N LEU A 247 -14.64 -0.38 -16.18
CA LEU A 247 -15.00 -0.84 -17.51
C LEU A 247 -13.68 -0.95 -18.29
N ILE A 248 -13.09 -2.15 -18.32
CA ILE A 248 -11.99 -2.48 -19.22
C ILE A 248 -12.60 -3.00 -20.51
#